data_AF-A0A9X0CNW5-F1
#
_entry.id   AF-A0A9X0CNW5-F1
#
_cell.length_a   1.000
_cell.length_b   1.000
_cell.length_c   1.000
_cell.angle_alpha   90.00
_cell.angle_beta   90.00
_cell.angle_gamma   90.00
#
_symmetry.space_group_name_H-M   'P 1'
#
loop_
_entity.id
_entity.type
_entity.pdbx_description
1 polymer ?
#
loop_
_entity_poly.entity_id
_entity_poly.type
_entity_poly.pdbx_seq_one_letter_code
_entity_poly.pdbx_strand_id
1 'polypeptide(L)'
;MFHGTRKMGGSEFSKEYSDRLLKEIEESFENFAKVNDGKNIFNAARTPAVFFTLVLLGYFLSSVFGSVGLVAFARMCNLVIWSGLLAIVVWSYIRFSGEFREYGAKLDHAAELIWDEVFYAGLQWSLSAWNASRNSVADTVHQENKLSQD
;
A
#
# COMPACT_ATOMS: atom_id res chain seq x y z
N MET A 1 17.86 3.65 -39.17
CA MET A 1 18.04 5.10 -39.43
C MET A 1 19.53 5.48 -39.48
N PHE A 2 20.35 5.15 -38.48
CA PHE A 2 21.77 5.55 -38.40
C PHE A 2 22.72 5.00 -39.48
N HIS A 3 22.48 3.80 -40.02
CA HIS A 3 23.28 3.22 -41.13
C HIS A 3 22.77 3.63 -42.52
N GLY A 4 21.58 4.24 -42.63
CA GLY A 4 21.02 4.69 -43.90
C GLY A 4 21.46 6.11 -44.31
N THR A 5 22.06 6.88 -43.39
CA THR A 5 22.49 8.25 -43.64
C THR A 5 23.93 8.26 -44.17
N ARG A 6 24.15 8.92 -45.32
CA ARG A 6 25.48 9.07 -45.92
C ARG A 6 26.37 9.92 -45.00
N LYS A 7 27.49 9.35 -44.52
CA LYS A 7 28.44 10.02 -43.61
C LYS A 7 29.77 10.26 -44.31
N MET A 8 30.37 11.43 -44.09
CA MET A 8 31.75 11.72 -44.50
C MET A 8 32.71 11.22 -43.40
N GLY A 9 33.85 10.60 -43.77
CA GLY A 9 34.89 10.18 -42.81
C GLY A 9 35.25 8.69 -42.80
N GLY A 10 34.65 7.85 -43.65
CA GLY A 10 34.97 6.42 -43.73
C GLY A 10 34.24 5.54 -42.71
N SER A 11 34.26 4.22 -42.92
CA SER A 11 33.49 3.23 -42.15
C SER A 11 33.94 3.09 -40.69
N GLU A 12 35.24 3.29 -40.41
CA GLU A 12 35.79 3.26 -39.05
C GLU A 12 35.24 4.38 -38.16
N PHE A 13 35.24 5.63 -38.67
CA PHE A 13 34.73 6.77 -37.91
C PHE A 13 33.24 6.60 -37.60
N SER A 14 32.45 6.10 -38.56
CA SER A 14 31.04 5.82 -38.31
C SER A 14 30.80 4.65 -37.34
N LYS A 15 31.77 3.77 -37.12
CA LYS A 15 31.63 2.59 -36.25
C LYS A 15 31.71 3.00 -34.79
N GLU A 16 32.65 3.86 -34.42
CA GLU A 16 32.78 4.36 -33.04
C GLU A 16 31.52 5.11 -32.59
N TYR A 17 30.96 5.98 -33.44
CA TYR A 17 29.69 6.64 -33.14
C TYR A 17 28.52 5.66 -33.08
N SER A 18 28.54 4.58 -33.87
CA SER A 18 27.54 3.51 -33.80
C SER A 18 27.56 2.80 -32.46
N ASP A 19 28.75 2.48 -31.97
CA ASP A 19 28.95 1.76 -30.71
C ASP A 19 28.56 2.65 -29.51
N ARG A 20 28.87 3.96 -29.56
CA ARG A 20 28.38 4.94 -28.58
C ARG A 20 26.85 5.05 -28.60
N LEU A 21 26.25 5.08 -29.79
CA LEU A 21 24.79 5.18 -29.93
C LEU A 21 24.09 3.93 -29.39
N LEU A 22 24.62 2.74 -29.67
CA LEU A 22 24.13 1.48 -29.11
C LEU A 22 24.21 1.50 -27.59
N LYS A 23 25.33 2.00 -27.05
CA LYS A 23 25.50 2.13 -25.60
C LYS A 23 24.49 3.08 -24.96
N GLU A 24 24.27 4.26 -25.55
CA GLU A 24 23.24 5.21 -25.07
C GLU A 24 21.82 4.65 -25.17
N ILE A 25 21.53 3.86 -26.22
CA ILE A 25 20.24 3.19 -26.38
C ILE A 25 20.05 2.15 -25.28
N GLU A 26 21.07 1.33 -24.99
CA GLU A 26 21.03 0.33 -23.92
C GLU A 26 20.79 0.99 -22.56
N GLU A 27 21.54 2.06 -22.26
CA GLU A 27 21.42 2.82 -21.01
C GLU A 27 20.05 3.50 -20.86
N SER A 28 19.52 4.03 -21.97
CA SER A 28 18.17 4.59 -22.03
C SER A 28 17.10 3.51 -21.86
N PHE A 29 17.28 2.34 -22.46
CA PHE A 29 16.38 1.20 -22.35
C PHE A 29 16.32 0.70 -20.91
N GLU A 30 17.47 0.56 -20.23
CA GLU A 30 17.51 0.21 -18.80
C GLU A 30 16.79 1.25 -17.94
N ASN A 31 16.97 2.55 -18.22
CA ASN A 31 16.24 3.61 -17.52
C ASN A 31 14.73 3.55 -17.77
N PHE A 32 14.29 3.32 -19.01
CA PHE A 32 12.87 3.17 -19.31
C PHE A 32 12.27 1.90 -18.71
N ALA A 33 13.02 0.80 -18.64
CA ALA A 33 12.61 -0.42 -17.96
C ALA A 33 12.38 -0.18 -16.46
N LYS A 34 13.31 0.53 -15.78
CA LYS A 34 13.17 0.94 -14.38
C LYS A 34 11.94 1.84 -14.15
N VAL A 35 11.69 2.80 -15.05
CA VAL A 35 10.54 3.70 -14.96
C VAL A 35 9.22 2.98 -15.26
N ASN A 36 9.23 2.00 -16.17
CA ASN A 36 8.04 1.20 -16.49
C ASN A 36 7.66 0.24 -15.36
N ASP A 37 8.63 -0.33 -14.67
CA ASP A 37 8.43 -1.06 -13.42
C ASP A 37 7.81 -0.16 -12.32
N GLY A 38 8.07 1.15 -12.39
CA GLY A 38 7.41 2.16 -11.58
C GLY A 38 5.91 2.31 -11.85
N LYS A 39 5.40 1.98 -13.04
CA LYS A 39 3.97 2.05 -13.36
C LYS A 39 3.16 0.89 -12.76
N ASN A 40 3.80 -0.24 -12.46
CA ASN A 40 3.16 -1.37 -11.76
C ASN A 40 2.92 -1.07 -10.26
N ILE A 41 3.50 0.02 -9.74
CA ILE A 41 3.31 0.51 -8.36
C ILE A 41 1.87 0.99 -8.14
N PHE A 42 1.18 1.49 -9.17
CA PHE A 42 -0.22 1.91 -9.07
C PHE A 42 -1.17 0.72 -8.85
N ASN A 43 -0.79 -0.49 -9.28
CA ASN A 43 -1.54 -1.72 -9.00
C ASN A 43 -1.32 -2.25 -7.57
N ALA A 44 -0.23 -1.82 -6.91
CA ALA A 44 0.10 -2.16 -5.53
C ALA A 44 -0.36 -1.08 -4.52
N ALA A 45 -1.26 -0.18 -4.91
CA ALA A 45 -1.80 0.87 -4.04
C ALA A 45 -2.50 0.35 -2.76
N ARG A 46 -2.76 -0.97 -2.68
CA ARG A 46 -3.33 -1.63 -1.51
C ARG A 46 -2.35 -1.67 -0.33
N THR A 47 -1.08 -2.02 -0.53
CA THR A 47 -0.09 -2.10 0.56
C THR A 47 0.13 -0.80 1.34
N PRO A 48 0.30 0.38 0.71
CA PRO A 48 0.44 1.63 1.45
C PRO A 48 -0.83 2.00 2.21
N ALA A 49 -2.01 1.61 1.69
CA ALA A 49 -3.27 1.77 2.42
C ALA A 49 -3.32 0.88 3.67
N VAL A 50 -2.87 -0.38 3.60
CA VAL A 50 -2.79 -1.27 4.79
C VAL A 50 -1.90 -0.66 5.88
N PHE A 51 -0.71 -0.19 5.53
CA PHE A 51 0.18 0.38 6.54
C PHE A 51 -0.39 1.65 7.16
N PHE A 52 -1.04 2.49 6.35
CA PHE A 52 -1.70 3.69 6.84
C PHE A 52 -2.86 3.37 7.79
N THR A 53 -3.70 2.39 7.47
CA THR A 53 -4.80 1.96 8.35
C THR A 53 -4.27 1.34 9.64
N LEU A 54 -3.15 0.60 9.59
CA LEU A 54 -2.49 0.01 10.75
C LEU A 54 -1.99 1.08 11.73
N VAL A 55 -1.35 2.14 11.21
CA VAL A 55 -0.91 3.30 12.01
C VAL A 55 -2.11 4.02 12.62
N LEU A 56 -3.17 4.27 11.85
CA LEU A 56 -4.39 4.92 12.34
C LEU A 56 -5.09 4.12 13.44
N LEU A 57 -5.23 2.80 13.26
CA LEU A 57 -5.85 1.92 14.24
C LEU A 57 -5.00 1.85 15.52
N GLY A 58 -3.67 1.71 15.38
CA GLY A 58 -2.75 1.73 16.50
C GLY A 58 -2.80 3.05 17.28
N TYR A 59 -2.92 4.18 16.58
CA TYR A 59 -3.10 5.49 17.20
C TYR A 59 -4.43 5.61 17.94
N PHE A 60 -5.52 5.13 17.33
CA PHE A 60 -6.84 5.12 17.97
C PHE A 60 -6.84 4.29 19.26
N LEU A 61 -6.28 3.08 19.21
CA LEU A 61 -6.11 2.23 20.39
C LEU A 61 -5.24 2.92 21.45
N SER A 62 -4.09 3.47 21.07
CA SER A 62 -3.22 4.20 22.00
C SER A 62 -3.94 5.37 22.67
N SER A 63 -4.80 6.08 21.94
CA SER A 63 -5.62 7.19 22.45
C SER A 63 -6.64 6.72 23.51
N VAL A 64 -7.32 5.60 23.24
CA VAL A 64 -8.27 4.99 24.18
C VAL A 64 -7.57 4.48 25.44
N PHE A 65 -6.48 3.72 25.29
CA PHE A 65 -5.71 3.20 26.43
C PHE A 65 -5.03 4.30 27.25
N GLY A 66 -4.59 5.38 26.60
CA GLY A 66 -4.08 6.58 27.27
C GLY A 66 -5.14 7.27 28.12
N SER A 67 -6.39 7.30 27.64
CA SER A 67 -7.52 7.91 28.36
C SER A 67 -7.93 7.12 29.61
N VAL A 68 -7.68 5.80 29.64
CA VAL A 68 -7.91 4.94 30.83
C VAL A 68 -6.80 5.11 31.90
N GLY A 69 -5.73 5.86 31.61
CA GLY A 69 -4.63 6.12 32.55
C GLY A 69 -3.52 5.05 32.55
N LEU A 70 -3.54 4.11 31.60
CA LEU A 70 -2.53 3.06 31.43
C LEU A 70 -1.29 3.60 30.70
N VAL A 71 -0.53 4.46 31.39
CA VAL A 71 0.63 5.16 30.81
C VAL A 71 1.73 4.20 30.31
N ALA A 72 1.93 3.05 30.96
CA ALA A 72 2.89 2.04 30.50
C ALA A 72 2.45 1.38 29.18
N PHE A 73 1.15 1.12 29.04
CA PHE A 73 0.58 0.51 27.85
C PHE A 73 0.60 1.49 26.66
N ALA A 74 0.26 2.76 26.90
CA ALA A 74 0.34 3.82 25.90
C ALA A 74 1.76 3.99 25.32
N ARG A 75 2.82 3.81 26.15
CA ARG A 75 4.21 3.85 25.67
C ARG A 75 4.54 2.66 24.76
N MET A 76 4.04 1.46 25.06
CA MET A 76 4.23 0.31 24.18
C MET A 76 3.48 0.47 22.85
N CYS A 77 2.25 1.01 22.88
CA CYS A 77 1.50 1.32 21.66
C CYS A 77 2.21 2.37 20.80
N ASN A 78 2.82 3.40 21.41
CA ASN A 78 3.63 4.37 20.67
C ASN A 78 4.83 3.71 19.95
N LEU A 79 5.49 2.72 20.56
CA LEU A 79 6.57 1.97 19.89
C LEU A 79 6.05 1.21 18.66
N VAL A 80 4.85 0.62 18.76
CA VAL A 80 4.19 -0.06 17.62
C VAL A 80 3.92 0.94 16.50
N ILE A 81 3.45 2.15 16.82
CA ILE A 81 3.21 3.22 15.84
C ILE A 81 4.52 3.63 15.15
N TRP A 82 5.60 3.85 15.91
CA TRP A 82 6.92 4.17 15.35
C TRP A 82 7.46 3.05 14.46
N SER A 83 7.22 1.79 14.82
CA SER A 83 7.60 0.63 13.98
C SER A 83 6.80 0.56 12.68
N GLY A 84 5.51 0.90 12.71
CA GLY A 84 4.65 0.97 11.53
C GLY A 84 5.07 2.09 10.57
N LEU A 85 5.44 3.25 11.11
CA LEU A 85 6.01 4.35 10.31
C LEU A 85 7.33 3.95 9.64
N LEU A 86 8.23 3.29 10.38
CA LEU A 86 9.45 2.74 9.80
C LEU A 86 9.16 1.72 8.70
N ALA A 87 8.16 0.86 8.88
CA ALA A 87 7.74 -0.09 7.85
C ALA A 87 7.24 0.61 6.57
N ILE A 88 6.51 1.73 6.68
CA ILE A 88 6.09 2.55 5.52
C ILE A 88 7.31 3.14 4.80
N VAL A 89 8.29 3.66 5.54
CA VAL A 89 9.50 4.24 4.96
C VAL A 89 10.33 3.17 4.28
N VAL A 90 10.50 2.00 4.90
CA VAL A 90 11.22 0.85 4.34
C VAL A 90 10.52 0.31 3.10
N TRP A 91 9.20 0.13 3.15
CA TRP A 91 8.40 -0.29 2.00
C TRP A 91 8.52 0.72 0.85
N SER A 92 8.38 2.01 1.15
CA SER A 92 8.56 3.09 0.17
C SER A 92 9.97 3.05 -0.43
N TYR A 93 11.00 2.91 0.41
CA TYR A 93 12.40 2.87 -0.01
C TYR A 93 12.71 1.67 -0.92
N ILE A 94 12.27 0.45 -0.55
CA ILE A 94 12.43 -0.75 -1.37
C ILE A 94 11.79 -0.55 -2.75
N ARG A 95 10.63 0.10 -2.79
CA ARG A 95 9.89 0.35 -4.02
C ARG A 95 10.49 1.44 -4.89
N PHE A 96 11.11 2.47 -4.29
CA PHE A 96 11.89 3.50 -5.01
C PHE A 96 13.25 2.99 -5.50
N SER A 97 13.94 2.15 -4.72
CA SER A 97 15.29 1.67 -5.03
C SER A 97 15.30 0.50 -6.03
N GLY A 98 14.25 -0.32 -6.09
CA GLY A 98 14.12 -1.43 -7.05
C GLY A 98 15.08 -2.62 -6.84
N GLU A 99 16.12 -2.47 -6.01
CA GLU A 99 17.19 -3.45 -5.81
C GLU A 99 16.81 -4.61 -4.86
N PHE A 100 15.82 -4.41 -3.97
CA PHE A 100 15.40 -5.37 -2.94
C PHE A 100 13.95 -5.84 -3.07
N ARG A 101 13.50 -6.13 -4.30
CA ARG A 101 12.11 -6.55 -4.60
C ARG A 101 11.64 -7.76 -3.79
N GLU A 102 12.54 -8.67 -3.43
CA GLU A 102 12.21 -9.88 -2.67
C GLU A 102 11.75 -9.59 -1.23
N TYR A 103 12.33 -8.58 -0.58
CA TYR A 103 11.89 -8.13 0.74
C TYR A 103 10.57 -7.36 0.65
N GLY A 104 10.36 -6.62 -0.44
CA GLY A 104 9.08 -5.98 -0.74
C GLY A 104 7.95 -6.99 -0.87
N ALA A 105 8.18 -8.11 -1.57
CA ALA A 105 7.17 -9.17 -1.74
C ALA A 105 6.75 -9.82 -0.41
N LYS A 106 7.70 -10.03 0.52
CA LYS A 106 7.39 -10.57 1.87
C LYS A 106 6.56 -9.58 2.69
N LEU A 107 6.87 -8.29 2.59
CA LEU A 107 6.11 -7.22 3.24
C LEU A 107 4.71 -7.08 2.65
N ASP A 108 4.57 -7.15 1.33
CA ASP A 108 3.28 -7.12 0.65
C ASP A 108 2.41 -8.30 1.09
N HIS A 109 2.97 -9.50 1.21
CA HIS A 109 2.21 -10.66 1.68
C HIS A 109 1.79 -10.55 3.15
N ALA A 110 2.65 -10.01 4.02
CA ALA A 110 2.29 -9.73 5.41
C ALA A 110 1.17 -8.67 5.50
N ALA A 111 1.24 -7.63 4.68
CA ALA A 111 0.20 -6.61 4.60
C ALA A 111 -1.13 -7.18 4.09
N GLU A 112 -1.10 -8.11 3.14
CA GLU A 112 -2.30 -8.77 2.63
C GLU A 112 -3.00 -9.61 3.70
N LEU A 113 -2.24 -10.40 4.48
CA LEU A 113 -2.78 -11.14 5.62
C LEU A 113 -3.40 -10.23 6.69
N ILE A 114 -2.72 -9.11 7.00
CA ILE A 114 -3.22 -8.13 7.97
C ILE A 114 -4.48 -7.44 7.46
N TRP A 115 -4.52 -7.09 6.17
CA TRP A 115 -5.68 -6.48 5.55
C TRP A 115 -6.89 -7.40 5.62
N ASP A 116 -6.71 -8.67 5.27
CA ASP A 116 -7.80 -9.63 5.30
C ASP A 116 -8.34 -9.80 6.72
N GLU A 117 -7.46 -9.93 7.72
CA GLU A 117 -7.87 -10.09 9.11
C GLU A 117 -8.57 -8.81 9.64
N VAL A 118 -7.97 -7.63 9.47
CA VAL A 118 -8.44 -6.39 10.11
C VAL A 118 -9.60 -5.76 9.34
N PHE A 119 -9.53 -5.71 8.01
CA PHE A 119 -10.54 -5.06 7.19
C PHE A 119 -11.80 -5.91 7.09
N TYR A 120 -11.70 -7.23 6.83
CA TYR A 120 -12.89 -8.07 6.81
C TYR A 120 -13.50 -8.25 8.20
N ALA A 121 -12.70 -8.44 9.27
CA ALA A 121 -13.28 -8.53 10.61
C ALA A 121 -13.96 -7.23 11.04
N GLY A 122 -13.35 -6.07 10.75
CA GLY A 122 -13.96 -4.76 11.04
C GLY A 122 -15.25 -4.52 10.24
N LEU A 123 -15.26 -4.86 8.96
CA LEU A 123 -16.44 -4.75 8.11
C LEU A 123 -17.55 -5.71 8.57
N GLN A 124 -17.19 -6.94 8.93
CA GLN A 124 -18.16 -7.94 9.37
C GLN A 124 -18.74 -7.60 10.74
N TRP A 125 -17.92 -7.10 11.68
CA TRP A 125 -18.40 -6.61 12.97
C TRP A 125 -19.35 -5.43 12.79
N SER A 126 -18.98 -4.44 11.98
CA SER A 126 -19.83 -3.27 11.72
C SER A 126 -21.14 -3.64 10.99
N LEU A 127 -21.10 -4.56 10.03
CA LEU A 127 -22.30 -5.10 9.37
C LEU A 127 -23.19 -5.85 10.34
N SER A 128 -22.62 -6.67 11.23
CA SER A 128 -23.38 -7.41 12.24
C SER A 128 -24.05 -6.47 13.26
N ALA A 129 -23.32 -5.44 13.73
CA ALA A 129 -23.84 -4.43 14.63
C ALA A 129 -24.95 -3.59 13.95
N TRP A 130 -24.75 -3.23 12.68
CA TRP A 130 -25.75 -2.52 11.89
C TRP A 130 -27.02 -3.36 11.68
N ASN A 131 -26.88 -4.63 11.32
CA ASN A 131 -28.00 -5.54 11.13
C ASN A 131 -28.75 -5.80 12.45
N ALA A 132 -28.04 -5.97 13.56
CA ALA A 132 -28.64 -6.11 14.89
C ALA A 132 -29.46 -4.85 15.27
N SER A 133 -28.90 -3.66 15.03
CA SER A 133 -29.60 -2.40 15.27
C SER A 133 -30.85 -2.25 14.39
N ARG A 134 -30.78 -2.64 13.12
CA ARG A 134 -31.93 -2.55 12.19
C ARG A 134 -33.07 -3.50 12.59
N ASN A 135 -32.74 -4.72 13.01
CA ASN A 135 -33.74 -5.70 13.43
C ASN A 135 -34.44 -5.27 14.73
N SER A 136 -33.68 -4.73 15.69
CA SER A 136 -34.25 -4.25 16.95
C SER A 136 -35.25 -3.10 16.75
N VAL A 137 -35.03 -2.24 15.74
CA VAL A 137 -35.95 -1.16 15.37
C VAL A 137 -37.21 -1.69 14.66
N ALA A 138 -37.06 -2.70 13.80
CA ALA A 138 -38.19 -3.33 13.12
C ALA A 138 -39.14 -4.03 14.10
N ASP A 139 -38.60 -4.67 15.14
CA ASP A 139 -39.38 -5.35 16.17
C ASP A 139 -40.19 -4.36 17.03
N THR A 140 -39.63 -3.20 17.37
CA THR A 140 -40.36 -2.13 18.08
C THR A 140 -41.51 -1.57 17.26
N VAL A 141 -41.32 -1.34 15.96
CA VAL A 141 -42.38 -0.81 15.07
C VAL A 141 -43.49 -1.85 14.84
N HIS A 142 -43.16 -3.14 14.80
CA HIS A 142 -44.15 -4.21 14.71
C HIS A 142 -44.96 -4.37 16.00
N GLN A 143 -44.37 -4.14 17.18
CA GLN A 143 -45.11 -4.13 18.44
C GLN A 143 -46.03 -2.90 18.55
N GLU A 144 -45.55 -1.72 18.16
CA GLU A 144 -46.33 -0.49 18.22
C GLU A 144 -47.56 -0.55 17.28
N ASN A 145 -47.39 -1.08 16.06
CA ASN A 145 -48.50 -1.30 15.13
C ASN A 145 -49.52 -2.33 15.62
N LYS A 146 -49.10 -3.33 16.41
CA LYS A 146 -50.04 -4.28 17.03
C LYS A 146 -50.84 -3.62 18.16
N LEU A 147 -50.21 -2.76 18.95
CA LEU A 147 -50.87 -2.05 20.05
C LEU A 147 -51.84 -0.95 19.59
N SER A 148 -51.67 -0.39 18.39
CA SER A 148 -52.60 0.58 17.81
C SER A 148 -53.78 -0.05 17.04
N GLN A 149 -53.78 -1.38 16.84
CA GLN A 149 -54.88 -2.09 16.17
C GLN A 149 -55.85 -2.81 17.14
N ASP A 150 -55.54 -2.85 18.43
CA ASP A 150 -56.42 -3.29 19.53
C ASP A 150 -57.04 -2.07 20.25
#